data_AF-A0A842MQA8-F1
#
_entry.id   AF-A0A842MQA8-F1
#
_cell.length_a   1.000
_cell.length_b   1.000
_cell.length_c   1.000
_cell.angle_alpha   90.00
_cell.angle_beta   90.00
_cell.angle_gamma   90.00
#
_symmetry.space_group_name_H-M   'P 1'
#
loop_
_entity.id
_entity.type
_entity.pdbx_description
1 polymer ?
#
loop_
_entity_poly.entity_id
_entity_poly.type
_entity_poly.pdbx_seq_one_letter_code
_entity_poly.pdbx_strand_id
1 'polypeptide(L)'
;MGQVGDNSPTIEPTEVSGLIAAKTSLNPFEAIAGFRRILRERPYEFRYILRVIPIEKVVRTDLEEIKRVSAEMGNKIGENETFRVTVEKRFTATSTRSIIEAAASSIRRKVNLEKPDKILLIEVIAGVTGIALVKPDDILSVVKEKML
;
A
#
# COMPACT_ATOMS: atom_id res chain seq x y z
N MET A 1 13.81 5.58 8.01
CA MET A 1 12.81 6.45 8.67
C MET A 1 13.44 7.75 9.17
N GLY A 2 14.46 7.74 10.03
CA GLY A 2 15.20 8.98 10.41
C GLY A 2 15.69 9.81 9.22
N GLN A 3 16.28 9.16 8.22
CA GLN A 3 16.75 9.83 6.99
C GLN A 3 15.62 10.46 6.13
N VAL A 4 14.36 10.05 6.33
CA VAL A 4 13.19 10.62 5.64
C VAL A 4 12.37 11.56 6.53
N GLY A 5 12.88 11.89 7.73
CA GLY A 5 12.29 12.91 8.60
C GLY A 5 11.48 12.39 9.78
N ASP A 6 11.44 11.07 10.03
CA ASP A 6 10.78 10.52 11.22
C ASP A 6 11.81 10.14 12.30
N ASN A 7 11.80 10.88 13.41
CA ASN A 7 12.73 10.70 14.53
C ASN A 7 12.30 9.61 15.53
N SER A 8 11.04 9.18 15.49
CA SER A 8 10.51 8.17 16.42
C SER A 8 9.60 7.15 15.71
N PRO A 9 10.07 6.47 14.65
CA PRO A 9 9.33 5.42 13.98
C PRO A 9 9.31 4.15 14.85
N THR A 10 8.26 3.36 14.73
CA THR A 10 8.25 1.98 15.24
C THR A 10 8.48 1.04 14.07
N ILE A 11 9.52 0.21 14.13
CA ILE A 11 9.89 -0.73 13.08
C ILE A 11 9.89 -2.13 13.67
N GLU A 12 9.08 -3.01 13.10
CA GLU A 12 8.86 -4.35 13.64
C GLU A 12 8.90 -5.39 12.49
N PRO A 13 9.61 -6.52 12.68
CA PRO A 13 9.45 -7.64 11.77
C PRO A 13 8.01 -8.18 11.87
N THR A 14 7.45 -8.57 10.74
CA THR A 14 6.17 -9.29 10.74
C THR A 14 6.41 -10.79 10.91
N GLU A 15 5.35 -11.55 11.17
CA GLU A 15 5.41 -13.03 11.14
C GLU A 15 5.77 -13.59 9.76
N VAL A 16 5.75 -12.75 8.72
CA VAL A 16 6.12 -13.10 7.37
C VAL A 16 7.59 -12.80 7.12
N SER A 17 8.36 -13.85 6.82
CA SER A 17 9.76 -13.70 6.43
C SER A 17 9.91 -12.74 5.24
N GLY A 18 10.90 -11.83 5.35
CA GLY A 18 11.17 -10.81 4.34
C GLY A 18 10.19 -9.64 4.31
N LEU A 19 9.34 -9.48 5.33
CA LEU A 19 8.41 -8.35 5.46
C LEU A 19 8.55 -7.66 6.81
N ILE A 20 8.74 -6.35 6.75
CA ILE A 20 8.93 -5.47 7.90
C ILE A 20 7.84 -4.40 7.86
N ALA A 21 7.19 -4.17 8.99
CA ALA A 21 6.25 -3.07 9.15
C ALA A 21 6.98 -1.86 9.75
N ALA A 22 6.70 -0.68 9.21
CA ALA A 22 7.16 0.59 9.76
C ALA A 22 5.95 1.47 10.05
N LYS A 23 5.71 1.76 11.32
CA LYS A 23 4.73 2.75 11.76
C LYS A 23 5.44 4.10 11.89
N THR A 24 4.85 5.12 11.30
CA THR A 24 5.43 6.46 11.20
C THR A 24 4.37 7.52 11.43
N SER A 25 4.81 8.68 11.90
CA SER A 25 4.00 9.89 11.98
C SER A 25 3.91 10.65 10.65
N LEU A 26 4.79 10.32 9.70
CA LEU A 26 4.82 10.96 8.39
C LEU A 26 3.63 10.54 7.52
N ASN A 27 3.30 11.38 6.55
CA ASN A 27 2.50 10.94 5.43
C ASN A 27 3.25 9.79 4.71
N PRO A 28 2.63 8.62 4.51
CA PRO A 28 3.33 7.46 3.94
C PRO A 28 3.85 7.72 2.53
N PHE A 29 3.18 8.59 1.74
CA PHE A 29 3.63 8.95 0.40
C PHE A 29 4.83 9.90 0.41
N GLU A 30 4.92 10.80 1.40
CA GLU A 30 6.10 11.64 1.61
C GLU A 30 7.31 10.79 2.02
N ALA A 31 7.09 9.78 2.87
CA ALA A 31 8.14 8.82 3.23
C ALA A 31 8.66 8.07 1.98
N ILE A 32 7.76 7.63 1.09
CA ILE A 32 8.14 7.03 -0.20
C ILE A 32 8.98 7.99 -1.05
N ALA A 33 8.54 9.25 -1.20
CA ALA A 33 9.29 10.25 -1.96
C ALA A 33 10.69 10.49 -1.37
N GLY A 34 10.80 10.57 -0.04
CA GLY A 34 12.07 10.64 0.68
C GLY A 34 12.97 9.45 0.40
N PHE A 35 12.43 8.23 0.47
CA PHE A 35 13.18 7.01 0.15
C PHE A 35 13.63 6.97 -1.31
N ARG A 36 12.80 7.42 -2.25
CA ARG A 36 13.17 7.51 -3.67
C ARG A 36 14.37 8.43 -3.90
N ARG A 37 14.43 9.57 -3.21
CA ARG A 37 15.58 10.47 -3.25
C ARG A 37 16.85 9.79 -2.71
N ILE A 38 16.77 9.14 -1.55
CA ILE A 38 17.92 8.42 -0.98
C ILE A 38 18.36 7.28 -1.90
N LEU A 39 17.42 6.55 -2.52
CA LEU A 39 17.73 5.46 -3.44
C LEU A 39 18.54 5.94 -4.66
N ARG A 40 18.23 7.13 -5.19
CA ARG A 40 18.97 7.74 -6.30
C ARG A 40 20.38 8.16 -5.91
N GLU A 41 20.56 8.71 -4.72
CA GLU A 41 21.87 9.15 -4.23
C GLU A 41 22.74 7.99 -3.74
N ARG A 42 22.13 7.01 -3.05
CA ARG A 42 22.79 5.94 -2.31
C ARG A 42 22.10 4.58 -2.54
N PRO A 43 22.16 4.03 -3.78
CA PRO A 43 21.42 2.83 -4.15
C PRO A 43 21.85 1.54 -3.41
N TYR A 44 23.04 1.53 -2.82
CA TYR A 44 23.56 0.41 -2.04
C TYR A 44 22.86 0.25 -0.69
N GLU A 45 22.28 1.31 -0.12
CA GLU A 45 21.51 1.24 1.12
C GLU A 45 20.23 0.40 0.96
N PHE A 46 19.73 0.28 -0.27
CA PHE A 46 18.52 -0.47 -0.61
C PHE A 46 18.82 -1.88 -1.16
N ARG A 47 20.06 -2.39 -1.05
CA ARG A 47 20.45 -3.68 -1.63
C ARG A 47 19.62 -4.89 -1.18
N TYR A 48 18.96 -4.80 -0.02
CA TYR A 48 18.09 -5.85 0.53
C TYR A 48 16.60 -5.48 0.52
N ILE A 49 16.24 -4.29 0.02
CA ILE A 49 14.86 -3.83 -0.07
C ILE A 49 14.41 -4.05 -1.51
N LEU A 50 13.37 -4.86 -1.72
CA LEU A 50 12.79 -5.07 -3.05
C LEU A 50 11.75 -4.00 -3.38
N ARG A 51 10.92 -3.66 -2.40
CA ARG A 51 9.85 -2.67 -2.53
C ARG A 51 9.50 -2.04 -1.19
N VAL A 52 9.00 -0.81 -1.23
CA VAL A 52 8.39 -0.11 -0.10
C VAL A 52 6.98 0.31 -0.52
N ILE A 53 6.00 -0.11 0.26
CA ILE A 53 4.58 0.08 -0.03
C ILE A 53 4.00 1.06 1.00
N PRO A 54 3.39 2.17 0.59
CA PRO A 54 2.70 3.06 1.52
C PRO A 54 1.39 2.42 1.99
N ILE A 55 1.11 2.51 3.29
CA ILE A 55 -0.16 2.07 3.91
C ILE A 55 -0.79 3.26 4.62
N GLU A 56 -2.06 3.56 4.33
CA GLU A 56 -2.77 4.70 4.94
C GLU A 56 -3.62 4.29 6.15
N LYS A 57 -4.25 3.11 6.09
CA LYS A 57 -5.13 2.59 7.14
C LYS A 57 -4.81 1.14 7.42
N VAL A 58 -4.94 0.76 8.68
CA VAL A 58 -4.78 -0.62 9.14
C VAL A 58 -6.04 -1.01 9.89
N VAL A 59 -6.64 -2.13 9.52
CA VAL A 59 -7.83 -2.71 10.14
C VAL A 59 -7.62 -4.19 10.42
N ARG A 60 -8.52 -4.80 11.19
CA ARG A 60 -8.59 -6.26 11.29
C ARG A 60 -8.97 -6.85 9.93
N THR A 61 -8.49 -8.05 9.63
CA THR A 61 -8.89 -8.80 8.43
C THR A 61 -10.33 -9.27 8.58
N ASP A 62 -11.26 -8.38 8.26
CA ASP A 62 -12.70 -8.58 8.28
C ASP A 62 -13.32 -7.90 7.05
N LEU A 63 -14.29 -8.54 6.41
CA LEU A 63 -14.86 -8.05 5.15
C LEU A 63 -15.66 -6.76 5.34
N GLU A 64 -16.34 -6.57 6.46
CA GLU A 64 -17.10 -5.35 6.72
C GLU A 64 -16.16 -4.17 7.04
N GLU A 65 -15.08 -4.41 7.80
CA GLU A 65 -14.03 -3.39 8.02
C GLU A 65 -13.36 -2.97 6.71
N ILE A 66 -13.00 -3.94 5.86
CA ILE A 66 -12.42 -3.67 4.54
C ILE A 66 -13.39 -2.87 3.68
N LYS A 67 -14.67 -3.26 3.62
CA LYS A 67 -15.71 -2.57 2.86
C LYS A 67 -15.90 -1.12 3.31
N ARG A 68 -15.95 -0.89 4.63
CA ARG A 68 -16.09 0.44 5.23
C ARG A 68 -14.94 1.35 4.85
N VAL A 69 -13.69 0.91 5.08
CA VAL A 69 -12.50 1.72 4.75
C VAL A 69 -12.36 1.91 3.24
N SER A 70 -12.72 0.92 2.43
CA SER A 70 -12.72 1.05 0.97
C SER A 70 -13.70 2.13 0.49
N ALA A 71 -14.88 2.23 1.12
CA ALA A 71 -15.84 3.29 0.83
C ALA A 71 -15.28 4.69 1.15
N GLU A 72 -14.64 4.83 2.31
CA GLU A 72 -13.97 6.07 2.74
C GLU A 72 -12.87 6.48 1.75
N MET A 73 -12.05 5.52 1.31
CA MET A 73 -11.00 5.75 0.31
C MET A 73 -11.57 6.09 -1.07
N GLY A 74 -12.70 5.47 -1.44
CA GLY A 74 -13.40 5.73 -2.70
C GLY A 74 -13.79 7.19 -2.89
N ASN A 75 -14.05 7.93 -1.81
CA ASN A 75 -14.36 9.35 -1.86
C ASN A 75 -13.17 10.23 -2.33
N LYS A 76 -11.94 9.72 -2.22
CA LYS A 76 -10.73 10.41 -2.67
C LYS A 76 -10.43 10.19 -4.16
N ILE A 77 -11.20 9.34 -4.83
CA ILE A 77 -11.10 9.10 -6.27
C ILE A 77 -11.95 10.14 -6.98
N GLY A 78 -11.36 10.88 -7.92
CA GLY A 78 -12.06 11.88 -8.73
C GLY A 78 -13.19 11.28 -9.56
N GLU A 79 -14.19 12.09 -9.92
CA GLU A 79 -15.37 11.61 -10.67
C GLU A 79 -15.01 11.01 -12.04
N ASN A 80 -13.98 11.56 -12.69
CA ASN A 80 -13.47 11.11 -13.98
C ASN A 80 -12.29 10.14 -13.85
N GLU A 81 -11.81 9.87 -12.63
CA GLU A 81 -10.74 8.90 -12.40
C GLU A 81 -11.29 7.48 -12.39
N THR A 82 -10.48 6.57 -12.90
CA THR A 82 -10.72 5.13 -12.85
C THR A 82 -9.90 4.46 -11.77
N PHE A 83 -10.37 3.32 -11.28
CA PHE A 83 -9.64 2.56 -10.28
C PHE A 83 -9.61 1.07 -10.53
N ARG A 84 -8.69 0.38 -9.84
CA ARG A 84 -8.76 -1.07 -9.66
C ARG A 84 -8.48 -1.42 -8.21
N VAL A 85 -8.99 -2.57 -7.77
CA VAL A 85 -8.60 -3.18 -6.50
C VAL A 85 -7.43 -4.12 -6.75
N THR A 86 -6.39 -4.06 -5.92
CA THR A 86 -5.28 -5.03 -5.93
C THR A 86 -5.14 -5.60 -4.53
N VAL A 87 -5.16 -6.92 -4.43
CA VAL A 87 -5.06 -7.62 -3.14
C VAL A 87 -3.80 -8.49 -3.14
N GLU A 88 -2.89 -8.23 -2.21
CA GLU A 88 -1.80 -9.13 -1.87
C GLU A 88 -2.11 -9.78 -0.52
N LYS A 89 -1.92 -11.09 -0.40
CA LYS A 89 -2.26 -11.83 0.81
C LYS A 89 -1.13 -12.73 1.24
N ARG A 90 -0.88 -12.77 2.55
CA ARG A 90 0.05 -13.69 3.20
C ARG A 90 -0.60 -14.24 4.48
N PHE A 91 -0.47 -15.53 4.71
CA PHE A 91 -0.94 -16.22 5.92
C PHE A 91 -2.43 -16.00 6.27
N THR A 92 -3.31 -15.93 5.28
CA THR A 92 -4.76 -15.81 5.49
C THR A 92 -5.54 -16.78 4.61
N ALA A 93 -6.64 -17.32 5.15
CA ALA A 93 -7.59 -18.15 4.42
C ALA A 93 -8.68 -17.34 3.70
N THR A 94 -8.81 -16.04 4.00
CA THR A 94 -9.85 -15.18 3.42
C THR A 94 -9.71 -15.13 1.90
N SER A 95 -10.80 -15.39 1.18
CA SER A 95 -10.80 -15.43 -0.29
C SER A 95 -10.43 -14.06 -0.90
N THR A 96 -9.54 -14.09 -1.90
CA THR A 96 -9.15 -12.87 -2.64
C THR A 96 -10.36 -12.25 -3.32
N ARG A 97 -11.22 -13.10 -3.90
CA ARG A 97 -12.44 -12.68 -4.58
C ARG A 97 -13.39 -11.98 -3.61
N SER A 98 -13.60 -12.54 -2.42
CA SER A 98 -14.48 -11.95 -1.41
C SER A 98 -13.96 -10.59 -0.93
N ILE A 99 -12.64 -10.43 -0.76
CA ILE A 99 -12.02 -9.13 -0.43
C ILE A 99 -12.26 -8.11 -1.55
N ILE A 100 -12.04 -8.50 -2.81
CA ILE A 100 -12.27 -7.63 -3.97
C ILE A 100 -13.74 -7.22 -4.05
N GLU A 101 -14.67 -8.16 -3.91
CA GLU A 101 -16.12 -7.89 -3.94
C GLU A 101 -16.53 -6.94 -2.81
N ALA A 102 -16.05 -7.18 -1.58
CA ALA A 102 -16.31 -6.31 -0.43
C ALA A 102 -15.76 -4.89 -0.65
N ALA A 103 -14.55 -4.76 -1.16
CA ALA A 103 -13.90 -3.47 -1.38
C ALA A 103 -14.49 -2.69 -2.57
N ALA A 104 -14.75 -3.35 -3.70
CA ALA A 104 -15.21 -2.70 -4.92
C ALA A 104 -16.70 -2.32 -4.86
N SER A 105 -17.53 -3.13 -4.19
CA SER A 105 -18.99 -2.90 -4.12
C SER A 105 -19.37 -1.58 -3.43
N SER A 106 -18.49 -1.03 -2.59
CA SER A 106 -18.72 0.22 -1.88
C SER A 106 -18.20 1.47 -2.60
N ILE A 107 -17.51 1.33 -3.73
CA ILE A 107 -16.89 2.44 -4.47
C ILE A 107 -17.69 2.74 -5.74
N ARG A 108 -18.28 3.94 -5.81
CA ARG A 108 -19.03 4.42 -6.98
C ARG A 108 -18.13 5.15 -7.98
N ARG A 109 -17.16 4.43 -8.56
CA ARG A 109 -16.23 4.94 -9.58
C ARG A 109 -16.05 3.94 -10.71
N LYS A 110 -15.55 4.40 -11.85
CA LYS A 110 -15.33 3.53 -13.02
C LYS A 110 -14.13 2.61 -12.76
N VAL A 111 -14.30 1.32 -13.04
CA VAL A 111 -13.22 0.34 -12.93
C VAL A 111 -12.40 0.30 -14.23
N ASN A 112 -11.08 0.29 -14.12
CA ASN A 112 -10.15 0.01 -15.22
C ASN A 112 -9.05 -0.94 -14.73
N LEU A 113 -9.08 -2.19 -15.18
CA LEU A 113 -8.17 -3.22 -14.70
C LEU A 113 -6.75 -3.12 -15.30
N GLU A 114 -6.63 -2.50 -16.47
CA GLU A 114 -5.38 -2.43 -17.23
C GLU A 114 -4.57 -1.17 -16.91
N LYS A 115 -5.21 0.01 -16.98
CA LYS A 115 -4.57 1.32 -16.79
C LYS A 115 -5.41 2.22 -15.88
N PRO A 116 -5.49 1.89 -14.58
CA PRO A 116 -6.21 2.70 -13.62
C PRO A 116 -5.46 4.00 -13.31
N ASP A 117 -6.21 5.04 -12.96
CA ASP A 117 -5.65 6.27 -12.37
C ASP A 117 -5.25 6.04 -10.90
N LYS A 118 -6.03 5.20 -10.21
CA LYS A 118 -5.86 4.85 -8.79
C LYS A 118 -5.93 3.35 -8.55
N ILE A 119 -5.14 2.87 -7.61
CA ILE A 119 -5.16 1.48 -7.15
C ILE A 119 -5.56 1.50 -5.68
N LEU A 120 -6.69 0.87 -5.36
CA LEU A 120 -6.99 0.51 -3.98
C LEU A 120 -6.18 -0.74 -3.64
N LEU A 121 -5.05 -0.54 -2.98
CA LEU A 121 -4.16 -1.61 -2.56
C LEU A 121 -4.61 -2.14 -1.20
N ILE A 122 -4.76 -3.45 -1.10
CA ILE A 122 -5.13 -4.18 0.11
C ILE A 122 -4.05 -5.22 0.38
N GLU A 123 -3.27 -4.99 1.42
CA GLU A 123 -2.20 -5.89 1.89
C GLU A 123 -2.70 -6.65 3.12
N VAL A 124 -2.97 -7.95 2.97
CA VAL A 124 -3.45 -8.80 4.07
C VAL A 124 -2.31 -9.64 4.62
N ILE A 125 -2.05 -9.51 5.92
CA ILE A 125 -1.06 -10.29 6.66
C ILE A 125 -1.76 -10.91 7.86
N ALA A 126 -2.05 -12.21 7.79
CA ALA A 126 -2.78 -12.92 8.82
C ALA A 126 -4.09 -12.19 9.21
N GLY A 127 -4.23 -11.82 10.48
CA GLY A 127 -5.40 -11.13 11.03
C GLY A 127 -5.43 -9.62 10.82
N VAL A 128 -4.44 -9.03 10.14
CA VAL A 128 -4.33 -7.58 9.93
C VAL A 128 -4.34 -7.25 8.42
N THR A 129 -5.03 -6.18 8.06
CA THR A 129 -5.13 -5.69 6.68
C THR A 129 -4.72 -4.22 6.60
N GLY A 130 -3.72 -3.93 5.78
CA GLY A 130 -3.33 -2.59 5.37
C GLY A 130 -4.07 -2.17 4.10
N ILE A 131 -4.57 -0.94 4.05
CA ILE A 131 -5.29 -0.38 2.91
C ILE A 131 -4.68 0.97 2.55
N ALA A 132 -4.45 1.19 1.25
CA ALA A 132 -4.00 2.46 0.71
C ALA A 132 -4.62 2.73 -0.66
N LEU A 133 -4.88 4.00 -0.96
CA LEU A 133 -5.26 4.45 -2.30
C LEU A 133 -4.03 5.06 -2.98
N VAL A 134 -3.37 4.27 -3.81
CA VAL A 134 -2.08 4.61 -4.41
C VAL A 134 -2.23 4.92 -5.90
N LYS A 135 -1.36 5.77 -6.45
CA LYS A 135 -1.12 5.84 -7.90
C LYS A 135 -0.18 4.69 -8.31
N PRO A 136 -0.14 4.31 -9.60
CA PRO A 136 0.80 3.29 -10.10
C PRO A 136 2.27 3.52 -9.68
N ASP A 137 2.69 4.78 -9.57
CA ASP A 137 4.08 5.16 -9.26
C ASP A 137 4.33 5.45 -7.77
N ASP A 138 3.31 5.32 -6.91
CA ASP A 138 3.44 5.56 -5.46
C ASP A 138 4.07 4.38 -4.70
N ILE A 139 4.20 3.21 -5.34
CA ILE A 139 4.93 2.07 -4.79
C ILE A 139 6.39 2.16 -5.22
N LEU A 140 7.31 2.22 -4.26
CA LEU A 140 8.74 2.22 -4.56
C LEU A 140 9.18 0.80 -4.92
N SER A 141 9.57 0.56 -6.17
CA SER A 141 10.21 -0.69 -6.60
C SER A 141 11.70 -0.44 -6.85
N VAL A 142 12.55 -0.97 -5.97
CA VAL A 142 14.00 -0.70 -6.01
C VAL A 142 14.64 -1.18 -7.32
N VAL A 143 14.17 -2.32 -7.86
CA VAL A 143 14.69 -2.86 -9.12
C VAL A 143 14.34 -1.94 -10.30
N LYS A 144 13.09 -1.47 -10.38
CA LYS A 144 12.66 -0.58 -11.47
C LYS A 144 13.37 0.77 -11.41
N GLU A 145 13.50 1.34 -10.22
CA GLU A 145 14.14 2.65 -10.03
C GLU A 145 15.63 2.64 -10.35
N LYS A 146 16.31 1.49 -10.23
CA LYS A 146 17.72 1.33 -10.64
C LYS A 146 17.93 1.19 -12.16
N MET A 147 16.85 0.94 -12.90
CA MET A 147 16.88 0.81 -14.37
C MET A 147 16.45 2.10 -15.09
N LEU A 148 15.98 3.10 -14.35
CA LEU A 148 15.66 4.45 -14.84
C LEU A 148 16.89 5.35 -14.82
#